data_AF-A0A0T0M7A0-F1
#
_entry.id   AF-A0A0T0M7A0-F1
#
_cell.length_a   1.000
_cell.length_b   1.000
_cell.length_c   1.000
_cell.angle_alpha   90.00
_cell.angle_beta   90.00
_cell.angle_gamma   90.00
#
_symmetry.space_group_name_H-M   'P 1'
#
loop_
_entity.id
_entity.type
_entity.pdbx_description
1 polymer ?
#
loop_
_entity_poly.entity_id
_entity_poly.type
_entity_poly.pdbx_seq_one_letter_code
_entity_poly.pdbx_strand_id
1 'polypeptide(L)'
;MTQQIKDTLIYENQEFYLDVELIEGYFLEFPEKRTEFEISCSALWKGYIAQFEVKNDELCINKLEWLTDIDFNMKSLREEIFPENKFEWYSGLIRIDDFRGEFGDEPKDGIFEYLEILNGNFKQKRIFNYSELQEFKKAQYEYFLISEEIEQVYDFWRRNNENGIVKKDFVNKIILKNIMEYTREVYV
;
A
#
# COMPACT_ATOMS: atom_id res chain seq x y z
N MET A 1 20.29 7.20 3.41
CA MET A 1 19.15 6.45 3.96
C MET A 1 19.24 5.05 3.38
N THR A 2 19.07 4.00 4.19
CA THR A 2 19.12 2.61 3.69
C THR A 2 17.85 2.32 2.89
N GLN A 3 17.99 1.82 1.66
CA GLN A 3 16.86 1.43 0.82
C GLN A 3 16.13 0.26 1.48
N GLN A 4 14.80 0.36 1.62
CA GLN A 4 13.98 -0.72 2.15
C GLN A 4 13.77 -1.81 1.09
N ILE A 5 13.78 -3.06 1.53
CA ILE A 5 13.37 -4.20 0.74
C ILE A 5 11.85 -4.10 0.53
N LYS A 6 11.46 -4.04 -0.74
CA LYS A 6 10.06 -3.86 -1.18
C LYS A 6 9.35 -5.20 -1.25
N ASP A 7 8.04 -5.17 -1.03
CA ASP A 7 7.17 -6.28 -1.41
C ASP A 7 7.07 -6.36 -2.93
N THR A 8 6.65 -7.50 -3.45
CA THR A 8 6.49 -7.70 -4.88
C THR A 8 5.07 -8.06 -5.26
N LEU A 9 4.71 -7.74 -6.50
CA LEU A 9 3.44 -8.13 -7.13
C LEU A 9 3.74 -8.78 -8.47
N ILE A 10 3.12 -9.92 -8.72
CA ILE A 10 3.09 -10.57 -10.03
C ILE A 10 1.79 -10.18 -10.74
N TYR A 11 1.89 -9.59 -11.92
CA TYR A 11 0.75 -9.30 -12.79
C TYR A 11 1.13 -9.57 -14.25
N GLU A 12 0.29 -10.30 -14.97
CA GLU A 12 0.55 -10.70 -16.37
C GLU A 12 1.91 -11.39 -16.60
N ASN A 13 2.37 -12.18 -15.62
CA ASN A 13 3.69 -12.85 -15.58
C ASN A 13 4.90 -11.91 -15.48
N GLN A 14 4.69 -10.63 -15.15
CA GLN A 14 5.74 -9.67 -14.84
C GLN A 14 5.76 -9.39 -13.33
N GLU A 15 6.97 -9.25 -12.77
CA GLU A 15 7.17 -8.89 -11.36
C GLU A 15 7.38 -7.38 -11.21
N PHE A 16 6.66 -6.79 -10.26
CA PHE A 16 6.71 -5.36 -9.92
C PHE A 16 7.07 -5.22 -8.44
N TYR A 17 7.91 -4.23 -8.11
CA TYR A 17 8.19 -3.87 -6.72
C TYR A 17 7.16 -2.86 -6.25
N LEU A 18 6.57 -3.11 -5.09
CA LEU A 18 5.54 -2.27 -4.49
C LEU A 18 6.16 -1.11 -3.70
N ASP A 19 5.58 0.07 -3.87
CA ASP A 19 5.92 1.27 -3.08
C ASP A 19 5.04 1.43 -1.84
N VAL A 20 4.04 0.55 -1.71
CA VAL A 20 3.07 0.52 -0.61
C VAL A 20 3.14 -0.81 0.12
N GLU A 21 2.79 -0.79 1.40
CA GLU A 21 2.85 -1.96 2.28
C GLU A 21 1.43 -2.49 2.47
N LEU A 22 0.99 -3.35 1.53
CA LEU A 22 -0.43 -3.77 1.44
C LEU A 22 -0.95 -4.46 2.71
N ILE A 23 -0.08 -5.10 3.50
CA ILE A 23 -0.45 -5.83 4.71
C ILE A 23 -0.59 -4.91 5.93
N GLU A 24 0.02 -3.73 5.92
CA GLU A 24 0.01 -2.86 7.10
C GLU A 24 -1.41 -2.45 7.50
N GLY A 25 -2.32 -2.28 6.52
CA GLY A 25 -3.74 -2.04 6.80
C GLY A 25 -4.37 -3.14 7.64
N TYR A 26 -4.05 -4.41 7.37
CA TYR A 26 -4.52 -5.55 8.15
C TYR A 26 -3.94 -5.54 9.58
N PHE A 27 -2.64 -5.27 9.76
CA PHE A 27 -2.06 -5.20 11.11
C PHE A 27 -2.49 -3.98 11.92
N LEU A 28 -2.87 -2.88 11.26
CA LEU A 28 -3.47 -1.74 11.94
C LEU A 28 -4.85 -2.07 12.51
N GLU A 29 -5.62 -2.90 11.80
CA GLU A 29 -6.94 -3.38 12.25
C GLU A 29 -6.84 -4.52 13.28
N PHE A 30 -5.87 -5.42 13.10
CA PHE A 30 -5.62 -6.58 13.96
C PHE A 30 -4.17 -6.60 14.49
N PRO A 31 -3.79 -5.69 15.40
CA PRO A 31 -2.42 -5.57 15.89
C PRO A 31 -1.91 -6.86 16.56
N GLU A 32 -2.78 -7.64 17.19
CA GLU A 32 -2.44 -8.93 17.82
C GLU A 32 -2.06 -10.03 16.82
N LYS A 33 -2.33 -9.83 15.52
CA LYS A 33 -1.93 -10.74 14.45
C LYS A 33 -0.54 -10.45 13.92
N ARG A 34 0.04 -9.29 14.27
CA ARG A 34 1.41 -8.96 13.87
C ARG A 34 2.38 -9.79 14.71
N THR A 35 3.22 -10.58 14.05
CA THR A 35 4.26 -11.34 14.75
C THR A 35 5.38 -10.42 15.21
N GLU A 36 5.77 -10.56 16.48
CA GLU A 36 6.90 -9.85 17.06
C GLU A 36 8.16 -10.72 17.01
N PHE A 37 9.24 -10.15 16.48
CA PHE A 37 10.59 -10.73 16.54
C PHE A 37 11.53 -9.71 17.16
N GLU A 38 12.48 -10.13 17.98
CA GLU A 38 13.45 -9.25 18.66
C GLU A 38 14.57 -8.73 17.73
N ILE A 39 14.33 -8.76 16.42
CA ILE A 39 15.33 -8.46 15.39
C ILE A 39 14.92 -7.22 14.64
N SER A 40 15.88 -6.32 14.42
CA SER A 40 15.70 -5.16 13.57
C SER A 40 16.72 -5.18 12.45
N CYS A 41 16.25 -4.97 11.23
CA CYS A 41 17.10 -4.78 10.07
C CYS A 41 16.77 -3.42 9.46
N SER A 42 17.78 -2.55 9.32
CA SER A 42 17.56 -1.21 8.75
C SER A 42 17.11 -1.22 7.29
N ALA A 43 17.28 -2.33 6.56
CA ALA A 43 16.79 -2.52 5.20
C ALA A 43 15.43 -3.26 5.16
N LEU A 44 14.93 -3.76 6.29
CA LEU A 44 13.65 -4.47 6.39
C LEU A 44 12.95 -4.09 7.71
N TRP A 45 12.70 -2.79 7.87
CA TRP A 45 12.15 -2.23 9.10
C TRP A 45 10.80 -2.84 9.51
N LYS A 46 9.96 -3.19 8.53
CA LYS A 46 8.65 -3.83 8.73
C LYS A 46 8.73 -5.27 9.24
N GLY A 47 9.90 -5.91 9.12
CA GLY A 47 10.20 -7.25 9.64
C GLY A 47 9.76 -8.41 8.75
N TYR A 48 9.03 -8.16 7.65
CA TYR A 48 8.57 -9.20 6.72
C TYR A 48 8.77 -8.81 5.25
N ILE A 49 8.74 -9.81 4.37
CA ILE A 49 8.65 -9.66 2.91
C ILE A 49 7.39 -10.38 2.43
N ALA A 50 6.60 -9.70 1.61
CA ALA A 50 5.42 -10.25 0.99
C ALA A 50 5.53 -10.29 -0.54
N GLN A 51 4.89 -11.30 -1.15
CA GLN A 51 4.66 -11.37 -2.59
C GLN A 51 3.17 -11.58 -2.84
N PHE A 52 2.64 -10.76 -3.73
CA PHE A 52 1.27 -10.83 -4.20
C PHE A 52 1.23 -11.29 -5.65
N GLU A 53 0.07 -11.75 -6.10
CA GLU A 53 -0.21 -12.04 -7.50
C GLU A 53 -1.65 -11.64 -7.81
N VAL A 54 -1.87 -10.96 -8.93
CA VAL A 54 -3.22 -10.80 -9.47
C VAL A 54 -3.48 -11.94 -10.46
N LYS A 55 -4.41 -12.83 -10.10
CA LYS A 55 -4.73 -14.04 -10.86
C LYS A 55 -6.24 -14.31 -10.80
N ASN A 56 -6.83 -14.65 -11.94
CA ASN A 56 -8.28 -14.89 -12.05
C ASN A 56 -9.14 -13.74 -11.49
N ASP A 57 -8.74 -12.50 -11.79
CA ASP A 57 -9.36 -11.27 -11.28
C ASP A 57 -9.34 -11.12 -9.73
N GLU A 58 -8.43 -11.82 -9.05
CA GLU A 58 -8.24 -11.72 -7.61
C GLU A 58 -6.80 -11.34 -7.26
N LEU A 59 -6.63 -10.45 -6.29
CA LEU A 59 -5.35 -10.20 -5.62
C LEU A 59 -5.13 -11.30 -4.58
N CYS A 60 -4.07 -12.07 -4.74
CA CYS A 60 -3.68 -13.16 -3.86
C CYS A 60 -2.39 -12.83 -3.12
N ILE A 61 -2.25 -13.31 -1.89
CA ILE A 61 -0.98 -13.31 -1.15
C ILE A 61 -0.30 -14.68 -1.27
N ASN A 62 0.77 -14.73 -2.06
CA ASN A 62 1.49 -15.97 -2.36
C ASN A 62 2.58 -16.26 -1.33
N LYS A 63 3.18 -15.20 -0.79
CA LYS A 63 4.33 -15.30 0.11
C LYS A 63 4.19 -14.28 1.23
N LEU A 64 4.53 -14.72 2.43
CA LEU A 64 4.68 -13.86 3.59
C LEU A 64 5.73 -14.48 4.52
N GLU A 65 6.91 -13.88 4.54
CA GLU A 65 8.07 -14.36 5.28
C GLU A 65 8.55 -13.32 6.27
N TRP A 66 8.72 -13.71 7.54
CA TRP A 66 9.30 -12.86 8.57
C TRP A 66 10.76 -13.14 8.83
N LEU A 67 11.50 -12.07 9.09
CA LEU A 67 12.87 -12.12 9.56
C LEU A 67 12.93 -12.65 11.00
N THR A 68 13.65 -13.75 11.23
CA THR A 68 13.70 -14.41 12.54
C THR A 68 14.97 -14.15 13.35
N ASP A 69 16.09 -13.82 12.70
CA ASP A 69 17.38 -13.62 13.35
C ASP A 69 18.33 -12.71 12.53
N ILE A 70 19.50 -12.44 13.11
CA ILE A 70 20.56 -11.60 12.53
C ILE A 70 21.23 -12.25 11.31
N ASP A 71 21.07 -13.56 11.11
CA ASP A 71 21.63 -14.30 9.98
C ASP A 71 20.69 -14.25 8.76
N PHE A 72 19.64 -13.42 8.82
CA PHE A 72 18.64 -13.25 7.77
C PHE A 72 17.83 -14.51 7.47
N ASN A 73 17.66 -15.39 8.47
CA ASN A 73 16.73 -16.49 8.32
C ASN A 73 15.28 -15.97 8.25
N MET A 74 14.49 -16.63 7.42
CA MET A 74 13.11 -16.26 7.12
C MET A 74 12.16 -17.39 7.52
N LYS A 75 11.07 -17.07 8.20
CA LYS A 75 9.97 -18.00 8.51
C LYS A 75 8.74 -17.61 7.71
N SER A 76 8.24 -18.55 6.90
CA SER A 76 6.95 -18.38 6.23
C SER A 76 5.81 -18.43 7.26
N LEU A 77 4.98 -17.39 7.26
CA LEU A 77 3.79 -17.25 8.10
C LEU A 77 2.51 -17.05 7.27
N ARG A 78 2.60 -17.18 5.94
CA ARG A 78 1.46 -16.97 5.02
C ARG A 78 0.23 -17.75 5.46
N GLU A 79 0.34 -19.05 5.65
CA GLU A 79 -0.82 -19.91 5.94
C GLU A 79 -1.37 -19.73 7.36
N GLU A 80 -0.51 -19.29 8.29
CA GLU A 80 -0.88 -19.04 9.68
C GLU A 80 -1.72 -17.77 9.81
N ILE A 81 -1.37 -16.72 9.06
CA ILE A 81 -2.01 -15.41 9.13
C ILE A 81 -3.13 -15.28 8.09
N PHE A 82 -2.91 -15.78 6.88
CA PHE A 82 -3.85 -15.77 5.75
C PHE A 82 -4.04 -17.20 5.23
N PRO A 83 -4.93 -18.00 5.86
CA PRO A 83 -5.19 -19.37 5.42
C PRO A 83 -5.66 -19.42 3.96
N GLU A 84 -6.51 -18.47 3.58
CA GLU A 84 -6.99 -18.29 2.22
C GLU A 84 -6.00 -17.47 1.38
N ASN A 85 -5.91 -17.78 0.09
CA ASN A 85 -4.98 -17.08 -0.80
C ASN A 85 -5.46 -15.68 -1.18
N LYS A 86 -6.78 -15.48 -1.32
CA LYS A 86 -7.35 -14.19 -1.70
C LYS A 86 -7.07 -13.17 -0.60
N PHE A 87 -6.43 -12.07 -0.98
CA PHE A 87 -6.14 -10.97 -0.09
C PHE A 87 -7.29 -9.96 -0.08
N GLU A 88 -8.42 -10.38 0.52
CA GLU A 88 -9.66 -9.59 0.57
C GLU A 88 -9.57 -8.31 1.40
N TRP A 89 -8.54 -8.20 2.25
CA TRP A 89 -8.29 -7.05 3.12
C TRP A 89 -7.91 -5.78 2.37
N TYR A 90 -7.52 -5.88 1.10
CA TYR A 90 -7.06 -4.74 0.32
C TYR A 90 -8.14 -4.20 -0.63
N SER A 91 -8.32 -2.88 -0.56
CA SER A 91 -9.02 -2.06 -1.55
C SER A 91 -8.18 -0.82 -1.80
N GLY A 92 -8.05 -0.38 -3.05
CA GLY A 92 -7.27 0.78 -3.43
C GLY A 92 -6.60 0.63 -4.79
N LEU A 93 -5.54 1.42 -5.00
CA LEU A 93 -4.78 1.48 -6.24
C LEU A 93 -3.35 0.99 -6.02
N ILE A 94 -2.91 0.02 -6.84
CA ILE A 94 -1.54 -0.49 -6.82
C ILE A 94 -0.80 0.01 -8.06
N ARG A 95 0.26 0.80 -7.88
CA ARG A 95 1.10 1.28 -8.99
C ARG A 95 1.98 0.15 -9.53
N ILE A 96 2.00 -0.01 -10.85
CA ILE A 96 2.78 -1.06 -11.54
C ILE A 96 3.66 -0.55 -12.69
N ASP A 97 3.71 0.75 -12.97
CA ASP A 97 4.60 1.25 -14.03
C ASP A 97 6.10 1.20 -13.66
N ASP A 98 6.94 1.26 -14.70
CA ASP A 98 8.42 1.22 -14.63
C ASP A 98 9.04 2.60 -14.39
N PHE A 99 8.26 3.69 -14.38
CA PHE A 99 8.75 5.05 -14.07
C PHE A 99 8.99 5.22 -12.57
N ARG A 100 9.98 4.48 -12.07
CA ARG A 100 10.38 4.46 -10.67
C ARG A 100 11.71 5.19 -10.52
N GLY A 101 11.67 6.52 -10.60
CA GLY A 101 12.78 7.33 -10.09
C GLY A 101 13.05 6.98 -8.62
N GLU A 102 14.26 7.26 -8.12
CA GLU A 102 14.69 6.90 -6.75
C GLU A 102 13.77 7.43 -5.63
N PHE A 103 12.85 8.35 -5.93
CA PHE A 103 11.97 9.01 -4.95
C PHE A 103 10.48 9.06 -5.35
N GLY A 104 10.03 8.24 -6.30
CA GLY A 104 8.62 8.22 -6.72
C GLY A 104 8.20 9.46 -7.53
N ASP A 105 9.16 10.11 -8.20
CA ASP A 105 8.90 11.26 -9.05
C ASP A 105 7.94 10.91 -10.20
N GLU A 106 7.12 11.88 -10.58
CA GLU A 106 6.15 11.77 -11.68
C GLU A 106 6.63 12.67 -12.83
N PRO A 107 7.46 12.14 -13.76
CA PRO A 107 7.96 12.92 -14.87
C PRO A 107 6.81 13.32 -15.82
N LYS A 108 6.92 14.48 -16.46
CA LYS A 108 5.85 15.04 -17.31
C LYS A 108 5.56 14.20 -18.55
N ASP A 109 6.54 13.44 -19.01
CA ASP A 109 6.47 12.50 -20.13
C ASP A 109 6.23 11.04 -19.68
N GLY A 110 5.99 10.81 -18.39
CA GLY A 110 5.71 9.50 -17.83
C GLY A 110 4.34 8.95 -18.22
N ILE A 111 4.28 7.62 -18.32
CA ILE A 111 3.05 6.84 -18.37
C ILE A 111 2.93 6.08 -17.04
N PHE A 112 1.79 6.25 -16.39
CA PHE A 112 1.54 5.73 -15.06
C PHE A 112 0.45 4.66 -15.11
N GLU A 113 0.70 3.53 -14.48
CA GLU A 113 -0.15 2.35 -14.56
C GLU A 113 -0.55 1.91 -13.17
N TYR A 114 -1.85 1.79 -12.93
CA TYR A 114 -2.40 1.38 -11.65
C TYR A 114 -3.39 0.23 -11.82
N LEU A 115 -3.35 -0.73 -10.90
CA LEU A 115 -4.39 -1.74 -10.75
C LEU A 115 -5.38 -1.26 -9.70
N GLU A 116 -6.65 -1.20 -10.07
CA GLU A 116 -7.75 -0.95 -9.13
C GLU A 116 -8.21 -2.28 -8.52
N ILE A 117 -8.10 -2.37 -7.19
CA ILE A 117 -8.52 -3.53 -6.41
C ILE A 117 -9.64 -3.11 -5.46
N LEU A 118 -10.68 -3.93 -5.34
CA LEU A 118 -11.75 -3.76 -4.36
C LEU A 118 -12.01 -5.08 -3.65
N ASN A 119 -11.75 -5.11 -2.35
CA ASN A 119 -11.88 -6.28 -1.46
C ASN A 119 -11.17 -7.50 -2.06
N GLY A 120 -9.92 -7.29 -2.48
CA GLY A 120 -9.10 -8.30 -3.15
C GLY A 120 -9.55 -8.69 -4.56
N ASN A 121 -10.52 -8.01 -5.17
CA ASN A 121 -10.93 -8.27 -6.56
C ASN A 121 -10.32 -7.22 -7.48
N PHE A 122 -9.60 -7.67 -8.50
CA PHE A 122 -9.15 -6.80 -9.59
C PHE A 122 -10.36 -6.27 -10.36
N LYS A 123 -10.43 -4.95 -10.55
CA LYS A 123 -11.52 -4.28 -11.26
C LYS A 123 -11.11 -3.84 -12.64
N GLN A 124 -9.99 -3.13 -12.73
CA GLN A 124 -9.47 -2.62 -13.97
C GLN A 124 -8.02 -2.16 -13.82
N LYS A 125 -7.35 -2.07 -14.95
CA LYS A 125 -6.07 -1.37 -15.08
C LYS A 125 -6.35 0.05 -15.57
N ARG A 126 -5.84 1.04 -14.84
CA ARG A 126 -5.91 2.45 -15.19
C ARG A 126 -4.55 2.90 -15.72
N ILE A 127 -4.57 3.64 -16.82
CA ILE A 127 -3.37 4.17 -17.46
C ILE A 127 -3.55 5.68 -17.59
N PHE A 128 -2.55 6.44 -17.17
CA PHE A 128 -2.57 7.89 -17.19
C PHE A 128 -1.28 8.43 -17.80
N ASN A 129 -1.39 9.50 -18.57
CA ASN A 129 -0.27 10.44 -18.71
C ASN A 129 -0.18 11.36 -17.48
N TYR A 130 0.87 12.18 -17.40
CA TYR A 130 1.07 13.10 -16.28
C TYR A 130 -0.14 13.99 -15.99
N SER A 131 -0.73 14.64 -17.01
CA SER A 131 -1.85 15.57 -16.82
C SER A 131 -3.09 14.85 -16.31
N GLU A 132 -3.40 13.70 -16.91
CA GLU A 132 -4.53 12.85 -16.51
C GLU A 132 -4.35 12.35 -15.07
N LEU A 133 -3.14 11.97 -14.68
CA LEU A 133 -2.86 11.54 -13.31
C LEU A 133 -3.07 12.69 -12.30
N GLN A 134 -2.62 13.91 -12.61
CA GLN A 134 -2.82 15.05 -11.71
C GLN A 134 -4.31 15.42 -11.58
N GLU A 135 -5.07 15.36 -12.68
CA GLU A 135 -6.52 15.59 -12.66
C GLU A 135 -7.23 14.51 -11.85
N PHE A 136 -6.88 13.24 -12.06
CA PHE A 136 -7.41 12.11 -11.32
C PHE A 136 -7.14 12.24 -9.82
N LYS A 137 -5.90 12.54 -9.41
CA LYS A 137 -5.54 12.76 -8.00
C LYS A 137 -6.38 13.85 -7.35
N LYS A 138 -6.65 14.94 -8.07
CA LYS A 138 -7.49 16.03 -7.57
C LYS A 138 -8.93 15.57 -7.38
N ALA A 139 -9.52 14.90 -8.37
CA ALA A 139 -10.88 14.37 -8.27
C ALA A 139 -11.01 13.33 -7.16
N GLN A 140 -10.05 12.41 -7.05
CA GLN A 140 -9.97 11.41 -6.00
C GLN A 140 -9.88 12.06 -4.61
N TYR A 141 -9.09 13.14 -4.48
CA TYR A 141 -8.98 13.86 -3.21
C TYR A 141 -10.29 14.56 -2.82
N GLU A 142 -10.96 15.20 -3.78
CA GLU A 142 -12.28 15.81 -3.55
C GLU A 142 -13.33 14.77 -3.13
N TYR A 143 -13.32 13.59 -3.77
CA TYR A 143 -14.15 12.44 -3.38
C TYR A 143 -13.79 11.94 -1.97
N PHE A 144 -12.50 11.79 -1.66
CA PHE A 144 -12.03 11.32 -0.37
C PHE A 144 -12.46 12.24 0.78
N LEU A 145 -12.41 13.56 0.59
CA LEU A 145 -12.81 14.54 1.62
C LEU A 145 -14.29 14.48 2.01
N ILE A 146 -15.15 13.97 1.13
CA ILE A 146 -16.59 13.80 1.41
C ILE A 146 -16.97 12.36 1.78
N SER A 147 -16.01 11.43 1.70
CA SER A 147 -16.19 10.02 2.08
C SER A 147 -16.14 9.83 3.60
N GLU A 148 -16.57 8.67 4.09
CA GLU A 148 -16.40 8.30 5.50
C GLU A 148 -14.94 7.93 5.85
N GLU A 149 -14.09 7.66 4.86
CA GLU A 149 -12.68 7.27 5.05
C GLU A 149 -11.85 8.38 5.71
N ILE A 150 -12.18 9.66 5.45
CA ILE A 150 -11.42 10.81 5.96
C ILE A 150 -11.42 10.87 7.50
N GLU A 151 -12.51 10.48 8.15
CA GLU A 151 -12.60 10.51 9.62
C GLU A 151 -11.72 9.41 10.24
N GLN A 152 -11.60 8.24 9.59
CA GLN A 152 -10.68 7.18 10.02
C GLN A 152 -9.22 7.66 9.98
N VAL A 153 -8.86 8.41 8.93
CA VAL A 153 -7.52 9.01 8.81
C VAL A 153 -7.31 10.08 9.89
N TYR A 154 -8.27 10.99 10.11
CA TYR A 154 -8.14 11.97 11.19
C TYR A 154 -8.01 11.31 12.57
N ASP A 155 -8.74 10.23 12.84
CA ASP A 155 -8.64 9.47 14.09
C ASP A 155 -7.29 8.79 14.26
N PHE A 156 -6.74 8.23 13.18
CA PHE A 156 -5.38 7.69 13.18
C PHE A 156 -4.36 8.79 13.55
N TRP A 157 -4.43 9.96 12.92
CA TRP A 157 -3.51 11.06 13.21
C TRP A 157 -3.68 11.61 14.64
N ARG A 158 -4.91 11.70 15.15
CA ARG A 158 -5.19 12.12 16.53
C ARG A 158 -4.58 11.16 17.56
N ARG A 159 -4.78 9.85 17.40
CA ARG A 159 -4.24 8.82 18.32
C ARG A 159 -2.72 8.77 18.31
N ASN A 160 -2.08 9.00 17.18
CA ASN A 160 -0.62 9.03 17.10
C ASN A 160 0.00 10.38 17.53
N ASN A 161 -0.84 11.38 17.84
CA ASN A 161 -0.43 12.70 18.29
C ASN A 161 -1.31 13.16 19.47
N GLU A 162 -1.57 12.30 20.45
CA GLU A 162 -2.52 12.57 21.55
C GLU A 162 -2.24 13.88 22.30
N ASN A 163 -0.98 14.32 22.34
CA ASN A 163 -0.56 15.57 22.99
C ASN A 163 -0.32 16.74 22.00
N GLY A 164 -0.61 16.55 20.71
CA GLY A 164 -0.32 17.50 19.63
C GLY A 164 -1.58 18.09 18.99
N ILE A 165 -1.49 19.33 18.51
CA ILE A 165 -2.56 19.93 17.69
C ILE A 165 -2.47 19.35 16.28
N VAL A 166 -3.38 18.42 15.95
CA VAL A 166 -3.56 17.96 14.56
C VAL A 166 -4.37 19.01 13.81
N LYS A 167 -3.68 19.91 13.09
CA LYS A 167 -4.35 20.86 12.19
C LYS A 167 -4.86 20.09 10.97
N LYS A 168 -6.18 19.97 10.80
CA LYS A 168 -6.79 19.28 9.63
C LYS A 168 -6.19 19.76 8.31
N ASP A 169 -5.97 21.07 8.15
CA ASP A 169 -5.32 21.63 6.94
C ASP A 169 -3.93 21.07 6.65
N PHE A 170 -3.16 20.74 7.68
CA PHE A 170 -1.83 20.13 7.51
C PHE A 170 -1.95 18.67 7.09
N VAL A 171 -2.82 17.91 7.76
CA VAL A 171 -3.11 16.51 7.39
C VAL A 171 -3.64 16.43 5.96
N ASN A 172 -4.53 17.33 5.58
CA ASN A 172 -5.11 17.44 4.25
C ASN A 172 -4.07 17.64 3.14
N LYS A 173 -3.01 18.40 3.40
CA LYS A 173 -1.89 18.54 2.46
C LYS A 173 -1.10 17.24 2.29
N ILE A 174 -0.94 16.48 3.36
CA ILE A 174 -0.28 15.16 3.31
C ILE A 174 -1.15 14.17 2.53
N ILE A 175 -2.46 14.13 2.84
CA ILE A 175 -3.43 13.28 2.13
C ILE A 175 -3.42 13.59 0.64
N LEU A 176 -3.52 14.87 0.25
CA LEU A 176 -3.50 15.26 -1.17
C LEU A 176 -2.24 14.78 -1.89
N LYS A 177 -1.07 14.88 -1.24
CA LYS A 177 0.19 14.43 -1.84
C LYS A 177 0.22 12.91 -2.06
N ASN A 178 -0.37 12.14 -1.15
CA ASN A 178 -0.33 10.68 -1.15
C ASN A 178 -1.72 10.06 -1.38
N ILE A 179 -2.61 10.76 -2.11
CA ILE A 179 -4.02 10.37 -2.21
C ILE A 179 -4.20 8.97 -2.82
N MET A 180 -3.27 8.56 -3.68
CA MET A 180 -3.25 7.24 -4.31
C MET A 180 -3.02 6.10 -3.28
N GLU A 181 -2.42 6.40 -2.13
CA GLU A 181 -2.11 5.44 -1.07
C GLU A 181 -3.19 5.43 0.04
N TYR A 182 -3.85 6.58 0.27
CA TYR A 182 -4.85 6.71 1.33
C TYR A 182 -6.23 6.19 0.94
N THR A 183 -6.55 6.08 -0.35
CA THR A 183 -7.90 5.79 -0.81
C THR A 183 -8.16 4.29 -0.91
N ARG A 184 -9.22 3.82 -0.26
CA ARG A 184 -9.72 2.45 -0.41
C ARG A 184 -10.82 2.38 -1.47
N GLU A 185 -11.68 3.40 -1.54
CA GLU A 185 -12.64 3.57 -2.62
C GLU A 185 -12.07 4.47 -3.71
N VAL A 186 -12.33 4.11 -4.97
CA VAL A 186 -11.84 4.84 -6.13
C VAL A 186 -12.99 5.61 -6.76
N TYR A 187 -12.75 6.89 -7.05
CA TYR A 187 -13.68 7.76 -7.74
C TYR A 187 -14.05 7.20 -9.12
N VAL A 188 -15.36 7.20 -9.41
CA VAL A 188 -15.97 6.67 -10.65
C VAL A 188 -16.61 7.80 -11.44
#